data_AF-A0A1T3P555-F1
#
_entry.id   AF-A0A1T3P555-F1
#
_cell.length_a   1.000
_cell.length_b   1.000
_cell.length_c   1.000
_cell.angle_alpha   90.00
_cell.angle_beta   90.00
_cell.angle_gamma   90.00
#
_symmetry.space_group_name_H-M   'P 1'
#
loop_
_entity.id
_entity.type
_entity.pdbx_description
1 polymer ?
#
loop_
_entity_poly.entity_id
_entity_poly.type
_entity_poly.pdbx_seq_one_letter_code
_entity_poly.pdbx_strand_id
1 'polypeptide(L)' 'MSDTLFRSADLIEPYDLVVYAGSKAEFHGFYEAVPCFCRHCIHDFARGRNDVRYELVDPWGESAQLRCVRRASIRPARLG' A
#
# COMPACT_ATOMS: atom_id res chain seq x y z
N MET A 1 18.63 -2.20 23.03
CA MET A 1 17.87 -3.29 22.37
C MET A 1 16.42 -2.86 22.20
N SER A 2 16.14 -1.95 21.26
CA SER A 2 14.82 -1.33 21.07
C SER A 2 14.47 -1.11 19.58
N ASP A 3 15.03 -1.91 18.67
CA ASP A 3 14.82 -1.77 17.21
C ASP A 3 13.78 -2.75 16.65
N THR A 4 13.43 -3.80 17.38
CA THR A 4 12.53 -4.86 16.87
C THR A 4 11.05 -4.46 16.95
N LEU A 5 10.69 -3.58 17.89
CA LEU A 5 9.31 -3.12 18.08
C LEU A 5 8.88 -2.04 17.08
N PHE A 6 9.82 -1.31 16.47
CA PHE A 6 9.52 -0.30 15.45
C PHE A 6 9.21 -0.89 14.08
N ARG A 7 9.68 -2.11 13.78
CA ARG A 7 9.45 -2.75 12.46
C ARG A 7 8.03 -3.28 12.28
N SER A 8 7.35 -3.66 13.36
CA SER A 8 5.98 -4.16 13.30
C SER A 8 4.96 -3.04 13.07
N ALA A 9 5.26 -1.82 13.50
CA ALA A 9 4.39 -0.66 13.30
C ALA A 9 4.37 -0.14 11.85
N ASP A 10 5.31 -0.55 10.99
CA ASP A 10 5.32 -0.17 9.58
C ASP A 10 4.77 -1.27 8.65
N LEU A 11 4.33 -2.40 9.20
CA LEU A 11 3.65 -3.42 8.42
C LEU A 11 2.28 -2.88 8.01
N ILE A 12 1.98 -3.01 6.71
CA ILE A 12 0.66 -2.80 6.13
C ILE A 12 0.21 -4.18 5.71
N GLU A 13 -0.76 -4.72 6.45
CA GLU A 13 -1.41 -5.98 6.15
C GLU A 13 -2.42 -5.79 5.01
N PRO A 14 -2.75 -6.86 4.27
CA PRO A 14 -3.84 -6.80 3.31
C PRO A 14 -5.13 -6.31 3.97
N TYR A 15 -5.84 -5.41 3.29
CA TYR A 15 -7.07 -4.76 3.71
C TYR A 15 -6.91 -3.74 4.85
N ASP A 16 -5.68 -3.41 5.27
CA ASP A 16 -5.46 -2.26 6.14
C ASP A 16 -5.93 -0.98 5.47
N LEU A 17 -6.61 -0.13 6.25
CA LEU A 17 -6.91 1.22 5.83
C LEU A 17 -5.62 2.05 5.84
N VAL A 18 -5.35 2.73 4.73
CA VAL A 18 -4.15 3.53 4.52
C VAL A 18 -4.50 4.90 3.94
N VAL A 19 -3.60 5.86 4.15
CA VAL A 19 -3.62 7.15 3.48
C VAL A 19 -2.62 7.12 2.33
N TYR A 20 -3.08 7.39 1.11
CA TYR A 20 -2.21 7.65 -0.04
C TYR A 20 -1.77 9.12 -0.07
N ALA A 21 -0.46 9.33 -0.10
CA ALA A 21 0.17 10.64 -0.23
C ALA A 21 1.33 10.56 -1.24
N GLY A 22 1.08 9.91 -2.38
CA GLY A 22 2.07 9.72 -3.45
C GLY A 22 2.18 10.90 -4.41
N SER A 23 2.79 10.66 -5.57
CA SER A 23 3.07 11.73 -6.55
C SER A 23 1.84 12.25 -7.31
N LYS A 24 0.71 11.53 -7.28
CA LYS A 24 -0.52 11.94 -7.95
C LYS A 24 -1.47 12.57 -6.93
N ALA A 25 -1.42 13.89 -6.80
CA ALA A 25 -2.14 14.63 -5.76
C ALA A 25 -3.67 14.47 -5.87
N GLU A 26 -4.18 14.30 -7.08
CA GLU A 26 -5.61 14.12 -7.36
C GLU A 26 -6.18 12.80 -6.81
N PHE A 27 -5.33 11.86 -6.38
CA PHE A 27 -5.74 10.62 -5.73
C PHE A 27 -5.34 10.55 -4.25
N HIS A 28 -4.93 11.67 -3.64
CA HIS A 28 -4.67 11.68 -2.19
C HIS A 28 -5.96 11.38 -1.43
N GLY A 29 -5.90 10.46 -0.47
CA GLY A 29 -7.11 10.00 0.23
C GLY A 29 -6.93 8.72 1.01
N PHE A 30 -8.04 8.22 1.53
CA PHE A 30 -8.12 6.97 2.28
C PHE A 30 -8.48 5.80 1.35
N TYR A 31 -7.81 4.67 1.53
CA TYR A 31 -8.00 3.47 0.73
C TYR A 31 -7.75 2.22 1.57
N GLU A 32 -8.30 1.10 1.13
CA GLU A 32 -7.83 -0.22 1.56
C GLU A 32 -6.62 -0.64 0.72
N ALA A 33 -5.55 -1.09 1.38
CA ALA A 33 -4.35 -1.57 0.72
C ALA A 33 -4.42 -3.10 0.52
N VAL A 34 -4.43 -3.56 -0.74
CA VAL A 34 -4.30 -4.98 -1.07
C VAL A 34 -3.02 -5.25 -1.87
N PRO A 35 -2.37 -6.42 -1.76
CA PRO A 35 -1.22 -6.73 -2.60
C PRO A 35 -1.58 -6.63 -4.09
N CYS A 36 -0.73 -5.99 -4.88
CA CYS A 36 -0.97 -5.84 -6.31
C CYS A 36 -0.58 -7.12 -7.06
N PHE A 37 -1.57 -7.81 -7.65
CA PHE A 37 -1.37 -9.02 -8.44
C PHE A 37 -1.36 -8.78 -9.96
N CYS A 38 -1.01 -7.57 -10.41
CA CYS A 38 -0.89 -7.32 -11.84
C CYS A 38 0.29 -8.12 -12.43
N ARG A 39 0.24 -8.40 -13.75
CA ARG A 39 1.27 -9.19 -14.43
C ARG A 39 2.70 -8.69 -14.19
N HIS A 40 2.87 -7.38 -14.06
CA HIS A 40 4.16 -6.77 -13.80
C HIS A 40 4.67 -7.09 -12.37
N CYS A 41 3.83 -6.92 -11.35
CA CYS A 41 4.21 -7.21 -9.96
C CYS A 41 4.47 -8.70 -9.74
N ILE A 42 3.68 -9.58 -10.34
CA ILE A 42 3.92 -11.05 -10.29
C ILE A 42 5.27 -11.39 -10.91
N HIS A 43 5.61 -10.78 -12.04
CA HIS A 43 6.86 -11.05 -12.74
C HIS A 43 8.08 -10.51 -11.97
N ASP A 44 7.96 -9.33 -11.37
CA ASP A 44 9.01 -8.76 -10.52
C ASP A 44 9.24 -9.62 -9.27
N PHE A 45 8.16 -10.09 -8.62
CA PHE A 45 8.24 -11.03 -7.50
C PHE A 45 8.93 -12.34 -7.90
N ALA A 46 8.56 -12.92 -9.05
CA ALA A 46 9.19 -14.14 -9.57
C ALA A 46 10.69 -13.97 -9.88
N ARG A 47 11.15 -12.72 -10.08
CA ARG A 47 12.57 -12.36 -10.28
C ARG A 47 13.29 -12.01 -8.97
N GLY A 48 12.65 -12.21 -7.82
CA GLY A 48 13.22 -11.91 -6.50
C GLY A 48 13.28 -10.42 -6.17
N ARG A 49 12.53 -9.57 -6.87
CA ARG A 49 12.38 -8.16 -6.48
C ARG A 49 11.36 -8.07 -5.35
N ASN A 50 11.85 -7.88 -4.13
CA ASN A 50 11.02 -7.80 -2.91
C ASN A 50 10.37 -6.42 -2.70
N ASP A 51 10.15 -5.64 -3.77
CA ASP A 51 9.41 -4.37 -3.71
C ASP A 51 7.90 -4.66 -3.72
N VAL A 52 7.33 -4.92 -2.54
CA VAL A 52 5.89 -5.16 -2.41
C VAL A 52 5.13 -3.91 -2.84
N ARG A 53 4.21 -4.09 -3.79
CA ARG A 53 3.33 -3.04 -4.30
C ARG A 53 1.89 -3.35 -3.97
N TYR A 54 1.12 -2.27 -3.86
CA TYR A 54 -0.26 -2.31 -3.45
C TYR A 54 -1.18 -1.86 -4.58
N GLU A 55 -2.36 -2.45 -4.61
CA GLU A 55 -3.53 -1.87 -5.22
C GLU A 55 -4.33 -1.20 -4.11
N LEU A 56 -4.72 0.05 -4.34
CA LEU A 56 -5.53 0.82 -3.42
C LEU A 56 -6.95 0.82 -3.92
N VAL A 57 -7.81 0.26 -3.09
CA VAL A 57 -9.24 0.11 -3.35
C VAL A 57 -9.96 1.15 -2.52
N ASP A 58 -10.85 1.91 -3.16
CA ASP A 58 -11.75 2.79 -2.43
C ASP A 58 -12.77 1.92 -1.67
N PRO A 59 -12.79 1.96 -0.32
CA PRO A 59 -13.73 1.16 0.47
C PRO A 59 -15.20 1.55 0.26
N TRP A 60 -15.46 2.76 -0.26
CA TRP A 60 -16.80 3.26 -0.57
C TRP A 60 -17.19 3.04 -2.04
N GLY A 61 -16.26 2.59 -2.88
CA GLY A 61 -16.52 2.28 -4.29
C GLY A 61 -16.74 3.49 -5.19
N GLU A 62 -16.39 4.70 -4.74
CA GLU A 62 -16.65 5.95 -5.45
C GLU A 62 -15.53 6.35 -6.42
N SER A 63 -14.31 5.81 -6.23
CA SER A 63 -13.09 6.28 -6.90
C SER A 63 -12.37 5.21 -7.72
N ALA A 64 -11.51 5.68 -8.63
CA ALA A 64 -10.63 4.82 -9.43
C ALA A 64 -9.59 4.07 -8.57
N GLN A 65 -9.33 2.82 -8.93
CA GLN A 65 -8.29 1.98 -8.31
C GLN A 65 -6.90 2.51 -8.67
N LEU A 66 -6.04 2.74 -7.67
CA LEU A 66 -4.61 2.98 -7.90
C LEU A 66 -3.87 1.65 -7.83
N ARG A 67 -3.17 1.28 -8.91
CA ARG A 67 -2.38 0.04 -8.96
C ARG A 67 -0.90 0.30 -8.86
N CYS A 68 -0.16 -0.72 -8.44
CA CYS A 68 1.30 -0.72 -8.34
C CYS A 68 1.83 0.40 -7.42
N VAL A 69 1.09 0.77 -6.39
CA VAL A 69 1.47 1.79 -5.42
C VAL A 69 2.60 1.26 -4.54
N ARG A 70 3.64 2.06 -4.35
CA ARG A 70 4.78 1.67 -3.51
C ARG A 70 4.44 1.86 -2.03
N ARG A 71 5.01 1.01 -1.16
CA ARG A 71 4.91 1.16 0.30
C ARG A 71 5.22 2.57 0.80
N ALA A 72 6.21 3.24 0.18
CA ALA A 72 6.63 4.60 0.56
C ALA A 72 5.57 5.69 0.27
N SER A 73 4.58 5.41 -0.58
CA SER A 73 3.52 6.35 -0.94
C SER A 73 2.28 6.22 -0.05
N ILE A 74 2.27 5.27 0.89
CA ILE A 74 1.13 4.98 1.76
C ILE A 74 1.56 4.93 3.22
N ARG A 75 0.64 5.26 4.12
CA ARG A 75 0.85 5.19 5.58
C ARG A 75 -0.38 4.54 6.22
N PRO A 76 -0.22 3.71 7.25
CA PRO A 76 -1.37 3.19 8.01
C PRO A 76 -2.27 4.34 8.48
N ALA A 77 -3.58 4.21 8.24
CA ALA A 77 -4.57 5.14 8.76
C ALA A 77 -4.88 4.77 10.22
N ARG A 78 -3.97 5.09 11.13
CA ARG A 78 -4.21 4.91 12.56
C ARG A 78 -5.13 6.04 13.06
N LEU A 79 -6.29 5.66 13.57
CA LEU A 79 -7.07 6.51 14.47
C LEU A 79 -6.28 6.56 15.79
N GLY A 80 -5.88 7.76 16.20
CA GLY A 80 -5.13 7.98 17.45
C GLY A 80 -5.92 7.61 18.69
#